data_AF-A0A8J4YIN2-F1
#
_entry.id   AF-A0A8J4YIN2-F1
#
_cell.length_a   1.000
_cell.length_b   1.000
_cell.length_c   1.000
_cell.angle_alpha   90.00
_cell.angle_beta   90.00
_cell.angle_gamma   90.00
#
_symmetry.space_group_name_H-M   'P 1'
#
loop_
_entity.id
_entity.type
_entity.pdbx_description
1 polymer ?
#
loop_
_entity_poly.entity_id
_entity_poly.type
_entity_poly.pdbx_seq_one_letter_code
_entity_poly.pdbx_strand_id
1 'polypeptide(L)'
;MLSCIPFWAVVFIDAGNVFGISIFWNHLPTYMKNVLGFSIKENGLLSSLPFLCRYIGGLCFGTLGDWLLSSGRISVLTCRRVSSVAAMIIPALLCIATAYTGCSVTLVITCLCIATFNNGAIVNSVLVNYAEIAPNFSGTLLGLAKTGGAITMFLSPLCVGAVIQGQPWNSTGEEEEVAEGEMSPLSQEEVKKDVKV
;
A
#
# COMPACT_ATOMS: atom_id res chain seq x y z
N MET A 1 9.83 -5.18 -27.35
CA MET A 1 9.46 -5.39 -25.94
C MET A 1 8.86 -4.16 -25.29
N LEU A 2 9.54 -2.99 -25.33
CA LEU A 2 9.05 -1.77 -24.65
C LEU A 2 7.88 -1.05 -25.36
N SER A 3 7.54 -1.40 -26.61
CA SER A 3 6.42 -0.78 -27.33
C SER A 3 5.08 -1.53 -27.19
N CYS A 4 4.98 -2.57 -26.35
CA CYS A 4 3.73 -3.29 -26.21
C CYS A 4 2.79 -2.60 -25.20
N ILE A 5 1.60 -2.26 -25.67
CA ILE A 5 0.49 -1.67 -24.90
C ILE A 5 0.17 -2.48 -23.62
N PRO A 6 0.09 -3.84 -23.63
CA PRO A 6 -0.24 -4.58 -22.41
C PRO A 6 0.82 -4.47 -21.33
N PHE A 7 2.10 -4.29 -21.67
CA PHE A 7 3.16 -4.13 -20.66
C PHE A 7 2.98 -2.83 -19.89
N TRP A 8 2.82 -1.70 -20.58
CA TRP A 8 2.59 -0.41 -19.94
C TRP A 8 1.32 -0.38 -19.10
N ALA A 9 0.25 -1.04 -19.57
CA ALA A 9 -0.98 -1.15 -18.78
C ALA A 9 -0.74 -1.83 -17.42
N VAL A 10 0.02 -2.92 -17.40
CA VAL A 10 0.36 -3.63 -16.15
C VAL A 10 1.30 -2.79 -15.27
N VAL A 11 2.25 -2.06 -15.85
CA VAL A 11 3.12 -1.13 -15.12
C VAL A 11 2.30 -0.04 -14.42
N PHE A 12 1.31 0.55 -15.09
CA PHE A 12 0.45 1.57 -14.46
C PHE A 12 -0.41 1.00 -13.33
N ILE A 13 -0.96 -0.21 -13.50
CA ILE A 13 -1.72 -0.91 -12.45
C ILE A 13 -0.83 -1.16 -11.22
N ASP A 14 0.39 -1.66 -11.45
CA ASP A 14 1.36 -1.93 -10.38
C ASP A 14 1.78 -0.65 -9.67
N ALA A 15 2.13 0.40 -10.42
CA ALA A 15 2.51 1.71 -9.87
C ALA A 15 1.38 2.32 -9.03
N GLY A 16 0.13 2.29 -9.52
CA GLY A 16 -1.03 2.75 -8.76
C GLY A 16 -1.29 1.93 -7.50
N ASN A 17 -1.06 0.61 -7.54
CA ASN A 17 -1.18 -0.24 -6.35
C ASN A 17 -0.11 0.09 -5.31
N VAL A 18 1.14 0.26 -5.75
CA VAL A 18 2.26 0.66 -4.89
C VAL A 18 2.06 2.06 -4.31
N PHE A 19 1.47 2.99 -5.07
CA PHE A 19 1.08 4.30 -4.56
C PHE A 19 0.06 4.19 -3.42
N GLY A 20 -1.05 3.49 -3.65
CA GLY A 20 -2.11 3.37 -2.65
C GLY A 20 -1.65 2.66 -1.38
N ILE A 21 -0.85 1.59 -1.53
CA ILE A 21 -0.36 0.82 -0.37
C ILE A 21 0.68 1.60 0.44
N SER A 22 1.47 2.46 -0.20
CA SER A 22 2.46 3.27 0.50
C SER A 22 1.81 4.40 1.30
N ILE A 23 0.79 5.08 0.76
CA ILE A 23 -0.05 5.99 1.56
C ILE A 23 -0.64 5.24 2.75
N PHE A 24 -1.20 4.07 2.49
CA PHE A 24 -1.81 3.26 3.53
C PHE A 24 -0.83 2.95 4.66
N TRP A 25 0.37 2.46 4.36
CA TRP A 25 1.37 2.13 5.39
C TRP A 25 1.89 3.34 6.16
N ASN A 26 2.13 4.46 5.48
CA ASN A 26 2.68 5.66 6.11
C ASN A 26 1.68 6.34 7.03
N HIS A 27 0.39 6.36 6.68
CA HIS A 27 -0.62 7.09 7.45
C HIS A 27 -1.44 6.21 8.40
N LEU A 28 -1.34 4.88 8.30
CA LEU A 28 -2.02 3.96 9.21
C LEU A 28 -1.63 4.20 10.69
N PRO A 29 -0.34 4.36 11.06
CA PRO A 29 0.03 4.59 12.46
C PRO A 29 -0.54 5.91 13.01
N THR A 30 -0.45 6.99 12.23
CA THR A 30 -1.00 8.30 12.57
C THR A 30 -2.52 8.25 12.69
N TYR A 31 -3.20 7.52 11.79
CA TYR A 31 -4.64 7.31 11.85
C TYR A 31 -5.04 6.58 13.14
N MET A 32 -4.32 5.54 13.53
CA MET A 32 -4.63 4.81 14.76
C MET A 32 -4.29 5.60 16.03
N LYS A 33 -3.24 6.41 16.03
CA LYS A 33 -2.91 7.31 17.16
C LYS A 33 -3.97 8.40 17.32
N ASN A 34 -4.27 9.13 16.25
CA ASN A 34 -5.03 10.38 16.32
C ASN A 34 -6.56 10.18 16.24
N VAL A 35 -7.04 9.13 15.57
CA VAL A 35 -8.48 8.89 15.36
C VAL A 35 -9.03 7.82 16.30
N LEU A 36 -8.24 6.80 16.65
CA LEU A 36 -8.69 5.71 17.51
C LEU A 36 -8.33 5.90 18.99
N GLY A 37 -7.34 6.75 19.31
CA GLY A 37 -6.97 7.08 20.71
C GLY A 37 -6.41 5.91 21.53
N PHE A 38 -5.97 4.82 20.88
CA PHE A 38 -5.43 3.64 21.57
C PHE A 38 -3.98 3.84 22.03
N SER A 39 -3.63 3.23 23.16
CA SER A 39 -2.24 3.20 23.62
C SER A 39 -1.36 2.38 22.66
N ILE A 40 -0.12 2.81 22.47
CA ILE A 40 0.87 2.24 21.55
C ILE A 40 1.05 0.72 21.67
N LYS A 41 0.77 0.12 22.85
CA LYS A 41 0.90 -1.34 23.07
C LYS A 41 -0.16 -2.19 22.39
N GLU A 42 -1.42 -1.75 22.33
CA GLU A 42 -2.48 -2.50 21.61
C GLU A 42 -2.49 -2.17 20.11
N ASN A 43 -1.92 -1.02 19.75
CA ASN A 43 -1.93 -0.51 18.39
C ASN A 43 -1.19 -1.43 17.39
N GLY A 44 -0.18 -2.18 17.83
CA GLY A 44 0.54 -3.12 16.96
C GLY A 44 -0.30 -4.32 16.49
N LEU A 45 -1.16 -4.85 17.36
CA LEU A 45 -2.09 -5.95 17.01
C LEU A 45 -3.18 -5.47 16.04
N LEU A 46 -3.72 -4.27 16.28
CA LEU A 46 -4.73 -3.67 15.41
C LEU A 46 -4.15 -3.23 14.06
N SER A 47 -2.93 -2.67 14.06
CA SER A 47 -2.21 -2.27 12.85
C SER A 47 -1.83 -3.45 11.98
N SER A 48 -1.48 -4.60 12.57
CA SER A 48 -1.09 -5.79 11.79
C SER A 48 -2.27 -6.51 11.13
N LEU A 49 -3.50 -6.34 11.65
CA LEU A 49 -4.71 -6.97 11.12
C LEU A 49 -4.94 -6.75 9.61
N PRO A 50 -4.95 -5.51 9.08
CA PRO A 50 -5.14 -5.28 7.66
C PRO A 50 -4.05 -5.91 6.78
N PHE A 51 -2.81 -6.02 7.27
CA PHE A 51 -1.73 -6.70 6.54
C PHE A 51 -1.93 -8.21 6.54
N LEU A 52 -2.33 -8.78 7.68
CA LEU A 52 -2.65 -10.20 7.78
C LEU A 52 -3.84 -10.55 6.88
N CYS A 53 -4.89 -9.73 6.87
CA CYS A 53 -6.02 -9.88 5.96
C CYS A 53 -5.60 -9.83 4.49
N ARG A 54 -4.68 -8.92 4.11
CA ARG A 54 -4.11 -8.90 2.76
C ARG A 54 -3.39 -10.21 2.42
N TYR A 55 -2.58 -10.71 3.34
CA TYR A 55 -1.84 -11.96 3.15
C TYR A 55 -2.78 -13.16 2.95
N ILE A 56 -3.78 -13.31 3.82
CA ILE A 56 -4.80 -14.36 3.71
C ILE A 56 -5.59 -14.20 2.40
N GLY A 57 -5.97 -12.96 2.06
CA GLY A 57 -6.61 -12.64 0.78
C GLY A 57 -5.78 -13.10 -0.41
N GLY A 58 -4.47 -12.84 -0.40
CA GLY A 58 -3.56 -13.31 -1.44
C GLY A 58 -3.56 -14.84 -1.60
N LEU A 59 -3.56 -15.60 -0.51
CA LEU A 59 -3.64 -17.07 -0.56
C LEU A 59 -4.99 -17.56 -1.08
N CYS A 60 -6.09 -16.99 -0.58
CA CYS A 60 -7.45 -17.34 -1.00
C CYS A 60 -7.66 -17.02 -2.47
N PHE A 61 -7.34 -15.81 -2.91
CA PHE A 61 -7.48 -15.42 -4.31
C PHE A 61 -6.51 -16.20 -5.18
N GLY A 62 -5.26 -16.44 -4.76
CA GLY A 62 -4.28 -17.25 -5.50
C GLY A 62 -4.83 -18.64 -5.86
N THR A 63 -5.20 -19.40 -4.83
CA THR A 63 -5.80 -20.74 -5.01
C THR A 63 -7.10 -20.71 -5.80
N LEU A 64 -7.96 -19.71 -5.56
CA LEU A 64 -9.20 -19.52 -6.31
C LEU A 64 -8.91 -19.24 -7.79
N GLY A 65 -7.91 -18.41 -8.09
CA GLY A 65 -7.48 -18.09 -9.45
C GLY A 65 -7.03 -19.34 -10.20
N ASP A 66 -6.14 -20.12 -9.59
CA ASP A 66 -5.64 -21.37 -10.18
C ASP A 66 -6.76 -22.40 -10.39
N TRP A 67 -7.72 -22.49 -9.46
CA TRP A 67 -8.90 -23.33 -9.60
C TRP A 67 -9.83 -22.87 -10.75
N LEU A 68 -10.08 -21.57 -10.86
CA LEU A 68 -10.89 -21.01 -11.95
C LEU A 68 -10.24 -21.21 -13.33
N LEU A 69 -8.92 -21.12 -13.43
CA LEU A 69 -8.18 -21.39 -14.66
C LEU A 69 -8.19 -22.88 -15.01
N SER A 70 -7.88 -23.76 -14.05
CA SER A 70 -7.83 -25.22 -14.26
C SER A 70 -9.19 -25.83 -14.60
N SER A 71 -10.27 -25.25 -14.09
CA SER A 71 -11.64 -25.69 -14.45
C SER A 71 -12.08 -25.31 -15.87
N GLY A 72 -11.27 -24.51 -16.59
CA GLY A 72 -11.55 -24.08 -17.97
C GLY A 72 -12.76 -23.15 -18.10
N ARG A 73 -13.31 -22.65 -17.00
CA ARG A 73 -14.54 -21.83 -17.00
C ARG A 73 -14.31 -20.39 -17.46
N ILE A 74 -13.09 -19.87 -17.31
CA ILE A 74 -12.73 -18.49 -17.64
C ILE A 74 -11.39 -18.46 -18.39
N SER A 75 -11.30 -17.61 -19.42
CA SER A 75 -10.03 -17.35 -20.11
C SER A 75 -9.02 -16.67 -19.17
N VAL A 76 -7.74 -17.01 -19.32
CA VAL A 76 -6.64 -16.41 -18.55
C VAL A 76 -6.74 -14.88 -18.56
N LEU A 77 -6.86 -14.28 -19.74
CA LEU A 77 -6.91 -12.82 -19.89
C LEU A 77 -8.09 -12.18 -19.13
N THR A 78 -9.26 -12.82 -19.15
CA THR A 78 -10.45 -12.33 -18.42
C THR A 78 -10.23 -12.44 -16.92
N CYS A 79 -9.66 -13.55 -16.44
CA CYS A 79 -9.33 -13.72 -15.02
C CYS A 79 -8.35 -12.63 -14.54
N ARG A 80 -7.27 -12.38 -15.30
CA ARG A 80 -6.26 -11.34 -14.99
C ARG A 80 -6.86 -9.94 -14.97
N ARG A 81 -7.73 -9.60 -15.94
CA ARG A 81 -8.38 -8.29 -16.02
C ARG A 81 -9.34 -8.07 -14.85
N VAL A 82 -10.22 -9.03 -14.60
CA VAL A 82 -11.21 -8.94 -13.52
C VAL A 82 -10.52 -8.88 -12.16
N SER A 83 -9.49 -9.70 -11.93
CA SER A 83 -8.73 -9.67 -10.66
C SER A 83 -8.01 -8.33 -10.45
N SER A 84 -7.41 -7.75 -11.49
CA SER A 84 -6.79 -6.42 -11.42
C SER A 84 -7.79 -5.33 -11.04
N VAL A 85 -8.91 -5.28 -11.75
CA VAL A 85 -9.93 -4.24 -11.57
C VAL A 85 -10.60 -4.38 -10.22
N ALA A 86 -10.97 -5.61 -9.82
CA ALA A 86 -11.54 -5.89 -8.51
C ALA A 86 -10.58 -5.49 -7.39
N ALA A 87 -9.29 -5.86 -7.52
CA ALA A 87 -8.28 -5.53 -6.53
C ALA A 87 -8.06 -4.03 -6.38
N MET A 88 -8.31 -3.18 -7.38
CA MET A 88 -8.12 -1.73 -7.25
C MET A 88 -9.41 -0.99 -6.86
N ILE A 89 -10.51 -1.29 -7.55
CA ILE A 89 -11.77 -0.54 -7.40
C ILE A 89 -12.45 -0.84 -6.08
N ILE A 90 -12.50 -2.11 -5.65
CA ILE A 90 -13.21 -2.47 -4.42
C ILE A 90 -12.52 -1.87 -3.19
N PRO A 91 -11.18 -1.95 -3.04
CA PRO A 91 -10.50 -1.29 -1.95
C PRO A 91 -10.60 0.23 -2.01
N ALA A 92 -10.59 0.85 -3.20
CA ALA A 92 -10.76 2.30 -3.33
C ALA A 92 -12.14 2.75 -2.84
N LEU A 93 -13.21 2.06 -3.23
CA LEU A 93 -14.58 2.37 -2.77
C LEU A 93 -14.73 2.16 -1.26
N LEU A 94 -14.15 1.09 -0.72
CA LEU A 94 -14.16 0.83 0.72
C LEU A 94 -13.35 1.89 1.50
N CYS A 95 -12.20 2.33 0.98
CA CYS A 95 -11.43 3.42 1.59
C CYS A 95 -12.22 4.74 1.59
N ILE A 96 -12.92 5.06 0.49
CA ILE A 96 -13.81 6.23 0.45
C ILE A 96 -14.93 6.06 1.48
N ALA A 97 -15.54 4.87 1.59
CA ALA A 97 -16.55 4.60 2.61
C ALA A 97 -16.01 4.78 4.04
N THR A 98 -14.76 4.37 4.30
CA THR A 98 -14.12 4.56 5.62
C THR A 98 -13.95 6.04 5.99
N ALA A 99 -13.81 6.93 5.00
CA ALA A 99 -13.73 8.36 5.25
C ALA A 99 -15.07 8.96 5.73
N TYR A 100 -16.20 8.32 5.42
CA TYR A 100 -17.54 8.78 5.80
C TYR A 100 -18.11 8.09 7.05
N THR A 101 -17.54 6.97 7.50
CA THR A 101 -18.05 6.16 8.63
C THR A 101 -17.70 6.69 10.03
N GLY A 102 -17.72 8.02 10.23
CA GLY A 102 -17.23 8.68 11.45
C GLY A 102 -17.59 8.04 12.81
N CYS A 103 -16.67 8.23 13.77
CA CYS A 103 -16.70 7.83 15.20
C CYS A 103 -16.63 6.34 15.57
N SER A 104 -16.91 5.37 14.68
CA SER A 104 -16.80 3.96 15.05
C SER A 104 -15.50 3.33 14.58
N VAL A 105 -14.58 3.17 15.53
CA VAL A 105 -13.27 2.53 15.36
C VAL A 105 -13.38 1.13 14.76
N THR A 106 -14.29 0.30 15.28
CA THR A 106 -14.49 -1.08 14.83
C THR A 106 -14.97 -1.15 13.39
N LEU A 107 -15.85 -0.23 12.96
CA LEU A 107 -16.34 -0.19 11.57
C LEU A 107 -15.23 0.20 10.59
N VAL A 108 -14.35 1.13 10.97
CA VAL A 108 -13.23 1.51 10.11
C VAL A 108 -12.25 0.35 9.93
N ILE A 109 -11.83 -0.29 11.02
CA ILE A 109 -10.86 -1.39 10.96
C ILE A 109 -11.44 -2.56 10.15
N THR A 110 -12.70 -2.92 10.36
CA THR A 110 -13.35 -4.01 9.61
C THR A 110 -13.46 -3.69 8.12
N CYS A 111 -13.89 -2.48 7.75
CA CYS A 111 -13.90 -2.05 6.35
C CYS A 111 -12.51 -2.08 5.72
N LEU A 112 -11.50 -1.64 6.47
CA LEU A 112 -10.12 -1.62 6.01
C LEU A 112 -9.54 -3.02 5.83
N CYS A 113 -9.87 -3.95 6.72
CA CYS A 113 -9.50 -5.36 6.59
C CYS A 113 -10.16 -6.01 5.37
N ILE A 114 -11.42 -5.71 5.09
CA ILE A 114 -12.12 -6.18 3.88
C ILE A 114 -11.48 -5.57 2.62
N ALA A 115 -11.13 -4.28 2.67
CA ALA A 115 -10.45 -3.59 1.58
C ALA A 115 -9.08 -4.23 1.29
N THR A 116 -8.24 -4.43 2.30
CA THR A 116 -6.91 -5.01 2.11
C THR A 116 -6.96 -6.49 1.74
N PHE A 117 -7.95 -7.24 2.26
CA PHE A 117 -8.23 -8.62 1.85
C PHE A 117 -8.53 -8.69 0.35
N ASN A 118 -9.42 -7.83 -0.15
CA ASN A 118 -9.75 -7.78 -1.57
C ASN A 118 -8.56 -7.34 -2.44
N ASN A 119 -7.76 -6.38 -1.95
CA ASN A 119 -6.53 -6.01 -2.66
C ASN A 119 -5.55 -7.18 -2.81
N GLY A 120 -5.64 -8.21 -1.95
CA GLY A 120 -4.90 -9.46 -2.08
C GLY A 120 -5.09 -10.16 -3.43
N ALA A 121 -6.19 -9.92 -4.15
CA ALA A 121 -6.43 -10.46 -5.50
C ALA A 121 -5.40 -9.98 -6.55
N ILE A 122 -4.62 -8.94 -6.25
CA ILE A 122 -3.57 -8.42 -7.14
C ILE A 122 -2.48 -9.45 -7.47
N VAL A 123 -2.27 -10.45 -6.60
CA VAL A 123 -1.26 -11.52 -6.80
C VAL A 123 -1.53 -12.32 -8.08
N ASN A 124 -2.80 -12.48 -8.45
CA ASN A 124 -3.22 -13.18 -9.65
C ASN A 124 -3.11 -12.34 -10.91
N SER A 125 -2.80 -11.06 -10.81
CA SER A 125 -2.69 -10.17 -11.96
C SER A 125 -1.25 -9.82 -12.23
N VAL A 126 -0.68 -8.94 -11.40
CA VAL A 126 0.52 -8.19 -11.77
C VAL A 126 1.72 -9.12 -11.90
N LEU A 127 1.94 -10.00 -10.93
CA LEU A 127 3.07 -10.92 -10.94
C LEU A 127 3.01 -11.89 -12.13
N VAL A 128 1.83 -12.45 -12.40
CA VAL A 128 1.65 -13.47 -13.43
C VAL A 128 1.68 -12.86 -14.84
N ASN A 129 1.15 -11.64 -15.01
CA ASN A 129 1.12 -10.95 -16.30
C ASN A 129 2.54 -10.69 -16.86
N TYR A 130 3.53 -10.40 -16.03
CA TYR A 130 4.91 -10.20 -16.53
C TYR A 130 5.53 -11.48 -17.09
N ALA A 131 5.24 -12.62 -16.45
CA ALA A 131 5.67 -13.93 -16.94
C ALA A 131 4.93 -14.34 -18.22
N GLU A 132 3.64 -14.02 -18.33
CA GLU A 132 2.82 -14.28 -19.52
C GLU A 132 3.22 -13.40 -20.73
N ILE A 133 3.60 -12.14 -20.51
CA ILE A 133 3.97 -11.20 -21.59
C ILE A 133 5.33 -11.55 -22.22
N ALA A 134 6.31 -11.98 -21.41
CA ALA A 134 7.66 -12.22 -21.88
C ALA A 134 8.39 -13.26 -21.00
N PRO A 135 8.19 -14.58 -21.25
CA PRO A 135 8.75 -15.63 -20.40
C PRO A 135 10.28 -15.60 -20.35
N ASN A 136 10.95 -15.27 -21.46
CA ASN A 136 12.42 -15.24 -21.55
C ASN A 136 13.07 -14.01 -20.88
N PHE A 137 12.31 -12.93 -20.61
CA PHE A 137 12.82 -11.66 -20.06
C PHE A 137 11.95 -11.13 -18.91
N SER A 138 11.17 -12.00 -18.27
CA SER A 138 10.19 -11.64 -17.24
C SER A 138 10.85 -10.96 -16.03
N GLY A 139 12.03 -11.44 -15.62
CA GLY A 139 12.80 -10.84 -14.52
C GLY A 139 13.24 -9.40 -14.80
N THR A 140 13.74 -9.12 -16.01
CA THR A 140 14.16 -7.77 -16.40
C THR A 140 12.96 -6.82 -16.48
N LEU A 141 11.83 -7.26 -17.04
CA LEU A 141 10.60 -6.47 -17.14
C LEU A 141 9.98 -6.20 -15.78
N LEU A 142 9.97 -7.21 -14.90
CA LEU A 142 9.52 -7.05 -13.52
C LEU A 142 10.41 -6.03 -12.80
N GLY A 143 11.73 -6.13 -12.94
CA GLY A 143 12.67 -5.15 -12.37
C GLY A 143 12.39 -3.73 -12.85
N LEU A 144 12.23 -3.54 -14.15
CA LEU A 144 11.90 -2.24 -14.76
C LEU A 144 10.54 -1.69 -14.29
N ALA A 145 9.54 -2.54 -14.12
CA ALA A 145 8.25 -2.13 -13.59
C ALA A 145 8.36 -1.74 -12.10
N LYS A 146 9.12 -2.50 -11.32
CA LYS A 146 9.32 -2.26 -9.89
C LYS A 146 10.16 -1.02 -9.60
N THR A 147 11.12 -0.66 -10.46
CA THR A 147 11.80 0.64 -10.34
C THR A 147 10.83 1.79 -10.57
N GLY A 148 9.94 1.69 -11.55
CA GLY A 148 8.84 2.66 -11.73
C GLY A 148 7.94 2.76 -10.50
N GLY A 149 7.54 1.63 -9.93
CA GLY A 149 6.77 1.57 -8.69
C GLY A 149 7.50 2.20 -7.49
N ALA A 150 8.82 2.03 -7.39
CA ALA A 150 9.62 2.63 -6.33
C ALA A 150 9.65 4.17 -6.40
N ILE A 151 9.70 4.74 -7.62
CA ILE A 151 9.58 6.19 -7.81
C ILE A 151 8.22 6.67 -7.30
N THR A 152 7.15 5.96 -7.66
CA THR A 152 5.79 6.27 -7.21
C THR A 152 5.65 6.17 -5.68
N MET A 153 6.29 5.19 -5.06
CA MET A 153 6.34 5.05 -3.60
C MET A 153 7.05 6.24 -2.93
N PHE A 154 8.13 6.75 -3.50
CA PHE A 154 8.82 7.94 -3.01
C PHE A 154 7.97 9.21 -3.15
N LEU A 155 7.21 9.33 -4.25
CA LEU A 155 6.32 10.47 -4.50
C LEU A 155 5.07 10.47 -3.62
N SER A 156 4.63 9.31 -3.13
CA SER A 156 3.43 9.15 -2.28
C SER A 156 3.36 10.12 -1.09
N PRO A 157 4.31 10.13 -0.13
CA PRO A 157 4.25 11.04 1.01
C PRO A 157 4.33 12.52 0.61
N LEU A 158 5.04 12.87 -0.47
CA LEU A 158 5.11 14.25 -0.98
C LEU A 158 3.74 14.73 -1.49
N CYS A 159 3.03 13.88 -2.23
CA CYS A 159 1.67 14.18 -2.69
C CYS A 159 0.71 14.36 -1.51
N VAL A 160 0.78 13.48 -0.51
CA VAL A 160 -0.07 13.58 0.67
C VAL A 160 0.26 14.82 1.49
N GLY A 161 1.55 15.12 1.71
CA GLY A 161 1.99 16.34 2.40
C GLY A 161 1.48 17.62 1.73
N ALA A 162 1.52 17.70 0.40
CA ALA A 162 0.97 18.84 -0.34
C ALA A 162 -0.56 18.98 -0.20
N VAL A 163 -1.29 17.86 -0.10
CA VAL A 163 -2.75 17.86 0.13
C VAL A 163 -3.07 18.28 1.57
N ILE A 164 -2.25 17.86 2.53
CA ILE A 164 -2.43 18.15 3.97
C ILE A 164 -2.07 19.60 4.31
N GLN A 165 -1.05 20.19 3.68
CA GLN A 165 -0.62 21.58 3.94
C GLN A 165 -1.73 22.63 3.73
N GLY A 166 -2.81 22.29 3.03
CA GLY A 166 -4.01 23.12 2.91
C GLY A 166 -5.01 23.01 4.08
N GLN A 167 -4.75 22.19 5.10
CA GLN A 167 -5.62 21.96 6.25
C GLN A 167 -4.88 22.26 7.59
N PRO A 168 -5.55 22.81 8.61
CA PRO A 168 -4.93 23.42 9.78
C PRO A 168 -4.40 22.43 10.84
N TRP A 169 -4.11 21.16 10.50
CA TRP A 169 -3.44 20.25 11.42
C TRP A 169 -1.94 20.23 11.10
N ASN A 170 -1.18 21.06 11.82
CA ASN A 170 0.28 21.18 11.71
C ASN A 170 0.97 19.81 11.84
N SER A 171 1.50 19.28 10.74
CA SER A 171 2.36 18.10 10.71
C SER A 171 3.86 18.42 10.70
N THR A 172 4.25 19.70 10.70
CA THR A 172 5.66 20.11 10.80
C THR A 172 6.29 19.83 12.17
N GLY A 173 5.51 19.62 13.23
CA GLY A 173 6.03 19.31 14.57
C GLY A 173 6.30 17.83 14.84
N GLU A 174 5.61 16.90 14.18
CA GLU A 174 5.77 15.46 14.48
C GLU A 174 6.97 14.83 13.75
N GLU A 175 7.40 15.36 12.60
CA GLU A 175 8.64 14.92 11.94
C GLU A 175 9.90 15.36 12.70
N GLU A 176 9.87 16.53 13.36
CA GLU A 176 10.94 16.98 14.27
C GLU A 176 10.98 16.12 15.55
N GLU A 177 9.83 15.76 16.14
CA GLU A 177 9.76 14.94 17.37
C GLU A 177 10.22 13.48 17.14
N VAL A 178 9.94 12.90 15.98
CA VAL A 178 10.41 11.54 15.62
C VAL A 178 11.90 11.56 15.24
N ALA A 179 12.39 12.61 14.59
CA ALA A 179 13.82 12.78 14.30
C ALA A 179 14.66 13.05 15.57
N GLU A 180 14.12 13.75 16.56
CA GLU A 180 14.75 13.89 17.88
C GLU A 180 14.70 12.57 18.68
N GLY A 181 13.64 11.77 18.53
CA GLY A 181 13.47 10.49 19.22
C GLY A 181 14.39 9.35 18.75
N GLU A 182 14.85 9.38 17.49
CA GLU A 182 15.81 8.38 16.96
C GLU A 182 17.28 8.73 17.22
N MET A 183 17.57 9.93 17.73
CA MET A 183 18.94 10.37 17.99
C MET A 183 19.44 9.85 19.35
N SER A 184 20.21 8.76 19.31
CA SER A 184 20.90 8.17 20.46
C SER A 184 21.54 9.25 21.37
N PRO A 185 21.35 9.17 22.71
CA PRO A 185 21.69 10.23 23.67
C PRO A 185 23.19 10.57 23.76
N LEU A 186 24.07 9.78 23.12
CA LEU A 186 25.51 10.03 23.09
C LEU A 186 25.93 11.10 22.06
N SER A 187 25.09 11.40 21.04
CA SER A 187 25.40 12.41 20.01
C SER A 187 24.97 13.83 20.38
N GLN A 188 24.04 13.97 21.32
CA GLN A 188 23.54 15.26 21.82
C GLN A 188 24.58 16.02 22.66
N GLU A 189 25.57 15.31 23.23
CA GLU A 189 26.65 15.91 24.02
C GLU A 189 27.79 16.46 23.15
N GLU A 190 28.05 15.87 21.97
CA GLU A 190 29.04 16.36 21.02
C GLU A 190 28.54 17.63 20.30
N VAL A 191 27.28 17.66 19.87
CA VAL A 191 26.70 18.83 19.19
C VAL A 191 26.61 20.07 20.10
N LYS A 192 26.40 19.89 21.41
CA LYS A 192 26.39 21.02 22.37
C LYS A 192 27.77 21.64 22.62
N LYS A 193 28.87 20.96 22.27
CA LYS A 193 30.22 21.52 22.39
C LYS A 193 30.60 22.41 21.21
N ASP A 194 30.11 22.12 20.00
CA ASP A 194 30.45 22.90 18.81
C ASP A 194 29.60 24.18 18.64
N VAL A 195 28.50 24.33 19.39
CA VAL A 195 27.64 25.53 19.34
C VAL A 195 28.03 26.59 20.40
N LYS A 196 29.08 26.34 21.19
CA LYS A 196 29.67 27.34 22.10
C LYS A 196 31.04 27.80 21.61
N VAL A 197 31.07 28.51 20.48
CA VAL A 197 32.11 29.49 20.14
C VAL A 197 31.44 30.72 19.52
#